data_AF-A0A973J941-F1
#
_entry.id   AF-A0A973J941-F1
#
_cell.length_a   1.000
_cell.length_b   1.000
_cell.length_c   1.000
_cell.angle_alpha   90.00
_cell.angle_beta   90.00
_cell.angle_gamma   90.00
#
_symmetry.space_group_name_H-M   'P 1'
#
loop_
_entity.id
_entity.type
_entity.pdbx_description
1 polymer ?
#
loop_
_entity_poly.entity_id
_entity_poly.type
_entity_poly.pdbx_seq_one_letter_code
_entity_poly.pdbx_strand_id
1 'polypeptide(L)'
;MMQIVRFTGRLFQSALFLLMGAVFVGVGVFLGVFASRDAVEEADRVEAMVTLDIVGLEVGQPGSPALIEGTLSSRNPARFRDFVAYIREEYRGEDSDGDDEWREDERVTPALLVDLR
;
A
#
# COMPACT_ATOMS: atom_id res chain seq x y z
N MET A 1 26.41 19.48 -47.38
CA MET A 1 25.54 18.28 -47.31
C MET A 1 25.61 17.55 -45.96
N MET A 2 26.80 17.42 -45.34
CA MET A 2 26.98 16.69 -44.06
C MET A 2 26.30 17.33 -42.82
N GLN A 3 26.04 18.64 -42.81
CA GLN A 3 25.39 19.32 -41.66
C GLN A 3 23.87 19.12 -41.60
N ILE A 4 23.18 18.95 -42.74
CA ILE A 4 21.72 18.75 -42.77
C ILE A 4 21.34 17.38 -42.19
N VAL A 5 22.13 16.34 -42.47
CA VAL A 5 21.92 14.97 -41.96
C VAL A 5 22.13 14.88 -40.44
N ARG A 6 23.09 15.61 -39.88
CA ARG A 6 23.32 15.68 -38.43
C ARG A 6 22.20 16.42 -37.69
N PHE A 7 21.58 17.41 -38.33
CA PHE A 7 20.46 18.17 -37.76
C PHE A 7 19.17 17.34 -37.72
N THR A 8 18.88 16.57 -38.78
CA THR A 8 17.74 15.65 -38.81
C THR A 8 17.91 14.51 -37.79
N GLY A 9 19.12 13.97 -37.64
CA GLY A 9 19.40 12.94 -36.64
C GLY A 9 19.18 13.41 -35.20
N ARG A 10 19.58 14.64 -34.86
CA ARG A 10 19.34 15.22 -33.52
C ARG A 10 17.88 15.49 -33.25
N LEU A 11 17.13 16.03 -34.22
CA LEU A 11 15.69 16.24 -34.08
C LEU A 11 14.94 14.93 -33.90
N PHE A 12 15.31 13.89 -34.67
CA PHE A 12 14.73 12.56 -34.54
C PHE A 12 15.03 11.93 -33.18
N GLN A 13 16.27 12.04 -32.71
CA GLN A 13 16.68 11.56 -31.40
C GLN A 13 15.93 12.28 -30.25
N SER A 14 15.80 13.61 -30.32
CA SER A 14 15.03 14.38 -29.34
C SER A 14 13.55 14.01 -29.35
N ALA A 15 12.96 13.78 -30.53
CA ALA A 15 11.57 13.33 -30.66
C ALA A 15 11.37 11.94 -30.04
N LEU A 16 12.32 11.03 -30.26
CA LEU A 16 12.29 9.69 -29.67
C LEU A 16 12.36 9.73 -28.14
N PHE A 17 13.24 10.56 -27.57
CA PHE A 17 13.34 10.73 -26.12
C PHE A 17 12.10 11.39 -25.52
N LEU A 18 11.50 12.37 -26.22
CA LEU A 18 10.23 12.98 -25.80
C LEU A 18 9.09 11.96 -25.79
N LEU A 19 9.00 11.12 -26.84
CA LEU A 19 8.01 10.05 -26.91
C LEU A 19 8.21 9.05 -25.77
N MET A 20 9.45 8.61 -25.54
CA MET A 20 9.78 7.68 -24.47
C MET A 20 9.43 8.27 -23.10
N GLY A 21 9.81 9.53 -22.84
CA GLY A 21 9.46 10.23 -21.60
C GLY A 21 7.95 10.34 -21.41
N ALA A 22 7.20 10.67 -22.47
CA ALA A 22 5.74 10.72 -22.41
C ALA A 22 5.11 9.36 -22.08
N VAL A 23 5.65 8.26 -22.64
CA VAL A 23 5.22 6.90 -22.31
C VAL A 23 5.52 6.58 -20.84
N PHE A 24 6.72 6.88 -20.34
CA PHE A 24 7.07 6.63 -18.95
C PHE A 24 6.18 7.41 -17.97
N VAL A 25 5.93 8.70 -18.23
CA VAL A 25 5.00 9.49 -17.42
C VAL A 25 3.59 8.93 -17.50
N GLY A 26 3.13 8.55 -18.70
CA GLY A 26 1.81 7.94 -18.89
C GLY A 26 1.64 6.64 -18.11
N VAL A 27 2.63 5.75 -18.16
CA VAL A 27 2.64 4.48 -17.41
C VAL A 27 2.73 4.74 -15.91
N GLY A 28 3.59 5.65 -15.47
CA GLY A 28 3.74 6.00 -14.05
C GLY A 28 2.44 6.56 -13.46
N VAL A 29 1.80 7.50 -14.14
CA VAL A 29 0.49 8.04 -13.73
C VAL A 29 -0.57 6.95 -13.74
N PHE A 30 -0.60 6.10 -14.77
CA PHE A 30 -1.55 5.00 -14.84
C PHE A 30 -1.37 4.05 -13.64
N LEU A 31 -0.16 3.57 -13.38
CA LEU A 31 0.12 2.68 -12.26
C LEU A 31 -0.19 3.35 -10.91
N GLY A 32 0.19 4.61 -10.72
CA GLY A 32 -0.09 5.35 -9.48
C GLY A 32 -1.58 5.48 -9.20
N VAL A 33 -2.37 5.86 -10.21
CA VAL A 33 -3.83 6.03 -10.06
C VAL A 33 -4.54 4.69 -9.87
N PHE A 34 -4.12 3.63 -10.58
CA PHE A 34 -4.76 2.33 -10.44
C PHE A 34 -4.36 1.63 -9.13
N ALA A 35 -3.10 1.71 -8.72
CA ALA A 35 -2.65 1.14 -7.44
C ALA A 35 -3.29 1.85 -6.23
N SER A 36 -3.58 3.15 -6.32
CA SER A 36 -4.27 3.86 -5.24
C SER A 36 -5.77 3.57 -5.17
N ARG A 37 -6.39 3.18 -6.30
CA ARG A 37 -7.85 2.95 -6.35
C ARG A 37 -8.29 1.78 -5.49
N ASP A 38 -7.54 0.68 -5.49
CA ASP A 38 -7.87 -0.50 -4.68
C ASP A 38 -7.87 -0.16 -3.18
N ALA A 39 -6.93 0.68 -2.73
CA ALA A 39 -6.88 1.14 -1.34
C ALA A 39 -8.05 2.07 -0.99
N VAL A 40 -8.45 2.95 -1.92
CA VAL A 40 -9.59 3.85 -1.73
C VAL A 40 -10.91 3.08 -1.72
N GLU A 41 -11.09 2.12 -2.64
CA GLU A 41 -12.30 1.30 -2.70
C GLU A 41 -12.47 0.46 -1.43
N GLU A 42 -11.38 -0.08 -0.88
CA GLU A 42 -11.41 -0.80 0.38
C GLU A 42 -11.72 0.11 1.58
N ALA A 43 -11.18 1.33 1.60
CA ALA A 43 -11.48 2.32 2.62
C ALA A 43 -12.96 2.75 2.58
N ASP A 44 -13.49 3.08 1.39
CA ASP A 44 -14.88 3.43 1.16
C ASP A 44 -15.81 2.28 1.60
N ARG A 45 -15.41 1.03 1.31
CA ARG A 45 -16.15 -0.17 1.72
C ARG A 45 -16.24 -0.27 3.24
N VAL A 46 -15.14 -0.07 3.96
CA VAL A 46 -15.09 -0.13 5.43
C VAL A 46 -15.86 1.04 6.05
N GLU A 47 -15.74 2.25 5.50
CA GLU A 47 -16.46 3.44 5.98
C GLU A 47 -17.99 3.27 5.85
N ALA A 48 -18.46 2.56 4.82
CA ALA A 48 -19.87 2.25 4.65
C ALA A 48 -20.38 1.12 5.57
N MET A 49 -19.50 0.40 6.29
CA MET A 49 -19.93 -0.67 7.19
C MET A 49 -20.53 -0.11 8.47
N VAL A 50 -21.65 -0.70 8.89
CA VAL A 50 -22.24 -0.42 10.20
C VAL A 50 -21.42 -1.15 11.25
N THR A 51 -20.92 -0.41 12.24
CA THR A 51 -20.28 -1.01 13.42
C THR A 51 -21.28 -1.87 14.17
N LEU A 52 -20.95 -3.14 14.35
CA LEU A 52 -21.74 -4.09 15.12
C LEU A 52 -21.33 -4.04 16.59
N ASP A 53 -22.34 -4.03 17.47
CA ASP A 53 -22.16 -4.31 18.89
C ASP A 53 -22.10 -5.83 19.13
N ILE A 54 -21.91 -6.24 20.38
CA ILE A 54 -21.79 -7.66 20.74
C ILE A 54 -23.03 -8.47 20.34
N VAL A 55 -24.22 -7.88 20.44
CA VAL A 55 -25.49 -8.53 20.08
C VAL A 55 -25.59 -8.71 18.57
N GLY A 56 -25.24 -7.67 17.80
CA GLY A 56 -25.19 -7.71 16.35
C GLY A 56 -24.18 -8.72 15.81
N LEU A 57 -23.05 -8.90 16.52
CA LEU A 57 -22.05 -9.90 16.16
C LEU A 57 -22.53 -11.33 16.42
N GLU A 58 -23.20 -11.59 17.54
CA GLU A 58 -23.72 -12.92 17.90
C GLU A 58 -24.83 -13.40 16.93
N VAL A 59 -25.66 -12.48 16.44
CA VAL A 59 -26.74 -12.77 15.49
C VAL A 59 -26.23 -12.75 14.04
N GLY A 60 -25.03 -12.22 13.80
CA GLY A 60 -24.39 -12.13 12.49
C GLY A 60 -24.11 -13.49 11.87
N GLN A 61 -24.15 -13.56 10.54
CA GLN A 61 -23.81 -14.78 9.82
C GLN A 61 -22.28 -15.00 9.85
N PRO A 62 -21.80 -16.20 10.25
CA PRO A 62 -20.37 -16.51 10.22
C PRO A 62 -19.77 -16.35 8.82
N GLY A 63 -18.61 -15.71 8.74
CA GLY A 63 -17.91 -15.47 7.48
C GLY A 63 -18.33 -14.19 6.74
N SER A 64 -19.34 -13.48 7.24
CA SER A 64 -19.68 -12.15 6.73
C SER A 64 -18.70 -11.09 7.24
N PRO A 65 -18.30 -10.10 6.42
CA PRO A 65 -17.54 -8.94 6.88
C PRO A 65 -18.31 -8.22 7.98
N ALA A 66 -17.60 -7.85 9.05
CA ALA A 66 -18.15 -7.12 10.19
C ALA A 66 -17.16 -6.05 10.64
N LEU A 67 -17.66 -4.86 10.91
CA LEU A 67 -16.91 -3.81 11.59
C LEU A 67 -17.24 -3.88 13.08
N ILE A 68 -16.22 -4.01 13.94
CA ILE A 68 -16.37 -4.06 15.39
C ILE A 68 -15.49 -2.97 16.01
N GLU A 69 -16.00 -2.31 17.05
CA GLU A 69 -15.21 -1.36 17.84
C GLU A 69 -14.99 -1.94 19.24
N GLY A 70 -13.75 -1.90 19.71
CA GLY A 70 -13.39 -2.46 21.00
C GLY A 70 -11.97 -2.13 21.40
N THR A 71 -11.54 -2.69 22.52
CA THR A 71 -10.18 -2.56 23.03
C THR A 71 -9.45 -3.89 22.90
N LEU A 72 -8.16 -3.87 22.55
CA LEU A 72 -7.35 -5.09 22.56
C LEU A 72 -7.31 -5.67 23.97
N SER A 73 -7.63 -6.95 24.08
CA SER A 73 -7.66 -7.63 25.37
C SER A 73 -6.28 -7.72 25.98
N SER A 74 -6.18 -7.52 27.29
CA SER A 74 -4.94 -7.73 28.06
C SER A 74 -4.45 -9.18 28.07
N ARG A 75 -5.31 -10.11 27.62
CA ARG A 75 -5.00 -11.52 27.43
C ARG A 75 -4.17 -11.81 26.19
N ASN A 76 -4.06 -10.84 25.28
CA ASN A 76 -3.19 -11.01 24.12
C ASN A 76 -1.72 -11.05 24.57
N PRO A 77 -0.95 -12.07 24.19
CA PRO A 77 0.47 -12.11 24.53
C PRO A 77 1.21 -11.03 23.75
N ALA A 78 1.92 -10.14 24.45
CA ALA A 78 2.87 -9.25 23.82
C ALA A 78 3.98 -10.09 23.17
N ARG A 79 4.26 -9.81 21.89
CA ARG A 79 5.25 -10.55 21.10
C ARG A 79 6.59 -9.82 21.07
N PHE A 80 6.54 -8.49 21.03
CA PHE A 80 7.73 -7.65 21.08
C PHE A 80 7.46 -6.42 21.93
N ARG A 81 8.19 -6.28 23.06
CA ARG A 81 7.95 -5.23 24.06
C ARG A 81 6.47 -5.21 24.48
N ASP A 82 5.76 -4.14 24.16
CA ASP A 82 4.33 -3.96 24.46
C ASP A 82 3.43 -4.17 23.23
N PHE A 83 4.00 -4.58 22.10
CA PHE A 83 3.26 -4.81 20.85
C PHE A 83 2.77 -6.26 20.76
N VAL A 84 1.48 -6.41 20.44
CA VAL A 84 0.83 -7.71 20.18
C VAL A 84 0.98 -8.13 18.72
N ALA A 85 0.92 -7.16 17.80
CA ALA A 85 1.16 -7.32 16.38
C ALA A 85 2.13 -6.24 15.91
N TYR A 86 3.10 -6.60 15.06
CA TYR A 86 4.11 -5.67 14.57
C TYR A 86 4.67 -6.11 13.22
N ILE A 87 5.23 -5.15 12.50
CA ILE A 87 6.14 -5.34 11.37
C ILE A 87 7.48 -4.72 11.78
N ARG A 88 8.57 -5.46 11.62
CA ARG A 88 9.93 -4.95 11.76
C ARG A 88 10.52 -4.79 10.37
N GLU A 89 10.98 -3.58 10.09
CA GLU A 89 11.68 -3.26 8.86
C GLU A 89 13.17 -3.08 9.16
N GLU A 90 14.00 -3.52 8.22
CA GLU A 90 15.44 -3.39 8.24
C GLU A 90 15.86 -2.39 7.16
N TYR A 91 16.65 -1.40 7.55
CA TYR A 91 17.28 -0.47 6.62
C TYR A 91 18.42 -1.14 5.87
N ARG A 92 18.41 -1.08 4.54
CA ARG A 92 19.41 -1.72 3.66
C ARG A 92 20.28 -0.75 2.88
N GLY A 93 20.26 0.53 3.24
CA GLY A 93 20.99 1.58 2.55
C GLY A 93 20.07 2.38 1.63
N GLU A 94 20.65 3.01 0.61
CA GLU A 94 19.92 3.75 -0.41
C GLU A 94 19.81 2.91 -1.68
N ASP A 95 18.70 3.03 -2.40
CA ASP A 95 18.50 2.39 -3.69
C ASP A 95 19.25 3.13 -4.83
N SER A 96 19.05 2.70 -6.08
CA SER A 96 19.71 3.31 -7.23
C SER A 96 19.32 4.78 -7.49
N ASP A 97 18.20 5.22 -6.92
CA ASP A 97 17.66 6.57 -7.07
C ASP A 97 18.02 7.47 -5.87
N GLY A 98 18.68 6.89 -4.85
CA GLY A 98 19.13 7.58 -3.65
C GLY A 98 18.07 7.61 -2.53
N ASP A 99 17.01 6.82 -2.67
CA ASP A 99 15.95 6.72 -1.66
C ASP A 99 16.27 5.62 -0.64
N ASP A 100 15.88 5.84 0.62
CA ASP A 100 16.09 4.87 1.69
C ASP A 100 15.39 3.53 1.38
N GLU A 101 16.16 2.44 1.27
CA GLU A 101 15.66 1.09 1.06
C GLU A 101 15.33 0.43 2.41
N TRP A 102 14.05 0.44 2.77
CA TRP A 102 13.51 -0.32 3.89
C TRP A 102 12.91 -1.64 3.40
N ARG A 103 13.26 -2.76 4.03
CA ARG A 103 12.65 -4.07 3.74
C ARG A 103 12.04 -4.69 4.98
N GLU A 104 10.88 -5.30 4.80
CA GLU A 104 10.24 -6.11 5.83
C GLU A 104 11.13 -7.32 6.18
N ASP A 105 11.60 -7.35 7.43
CA ASP A 105 12.41 -8.43 8.00
C ASP A 105 11.53 -9.43 8.75
N GLU A 106 10.54 -8.93 9.49
CA GLU A 106 9.64 -9.77 10.29
C GLU A 106 8.23 -9.18 10.34
N ARG A 107 7.21 -10.04 10.20
CA ARG A 107 5.81 -9.67 10.42
C ARG A 107 5.13 -10.65 11.36
N VAL A 108 4.51 -10.11 12.39
CA VAL A 108 3.76 -10.86 13.40
C VAL A 108 2.35 -10.28 13.48
N THR A 109 1.37 -11.01 12.95
CA THR A 109 -0.05 -10.64 12.95
C THR A 109 -0.91 -11.82 13.46
N PRO A 110 -0.88 -12.12 14.77
CA PRO A 110 -1.65 -13.21 15.34
C PRO A 110 -3.15 -12.88 15.33
N ALA A 111 -3.99 -13.89 15.55
CA ALA A 111 -5.39 -13.66 15.89
C ALA A 111 -5.47 -12.82 17.17
N LEU A 112 -6.18 -11.69 17.11
CA LEU A 112 -6.31 -10.74 18.20
C LEU A 112 -7.59 -10.98 18.99
N LEU A 113 -7.45 -11.03 20.31
CA LEU A 113 -8.58 -10.98 21.23
C LEU A 113 -9.00 -9.52 21.41
N VAL A 114 -10.26 -9.21 21.13
CA VAL A 114 -10.83 -7.88 21.30
C VAL A 114 -11.90 -7.95 22.39
N ASP A 115 -11.80 -7.09 23.38
CA ASP A 115 -12.85 -6.89 24.38
C ASP A 115 -13.80 -5.80 23.82
N LEU A 116 -15.02 -6.21 23.49
CA LEU A 116 -16.08 -5.35 22.93
C LEU A 116 -16.72 -4.52 24.06
N ARG A 117 -17.10 -3.28 23.76
CA ARG A 117 -17.80 -2.38 24.70
C ARG A 117 -19.30 -2.55 24.66
#